data_AF-A0A3Q1CSU3-F1
#
_entry.id   AF-A0A3Q1CSU3-F1
#
_cell.length_a   1.000
_cell.length_b   1.000
_cell.length_c   1.000
_cell.angle_alpha   90.00
_cell.angle_beta   90.00
_cell.angle_gamma   90.00
#
_symmetry.space_group_name_H-M   'P 1'
#
loop_
_entity.id
_entity.type
_entity.pdbx_description
1 polymer ?
#
loop_
_entity_poly.entity_id
_entity_poly.type
_entity_poly.pdbx_seq_one_letter_code
_entity_poly.pdbx_strand_id
1 'polypeptide(L)'
;MKNMVEVVTSLVIVVQFQISFMKLTPAYGVHHTNMQSYVVTENHQSREQRWTSGPRSGAPSWAADKRGHYRDRHQPEESEPDLLMEEGHDNSTQIVDIDHVYYTSKIYGPGDTTAKELWVNIDDMEEDEWKVHGFLSNTHRQAERVNLSFDFPFYGHLLKEITVATGGFIYTGDIIHRLLTATQYIAPLMANFDPSMSKNSTVFYCDNGTALVVQWDHVHLQDNISLGTFTFQAVLHSGGRIVFAYREIPISISNISSENHPVKVGLSDAFVVLHEIEQIPNVRRRTIYEYHKVDIPKSKISSSTAVEMLPLPTCLQFSSCGPCVTSQIGFNCSWCSRLQRQAGTRRASLHSSSISNRPVFVA
;
A
#
# COMPACT_ATOMS: atom_id res chain seq x y z
N MET A 1 -5.27 -45.78 -16.62
CA MET A 1 -4.67 -45.03 -15.49
C MET A 1 -3.43 -44.27 -15.94
N LYS A 2 -3.58 -43.24 -16.78
CA LYS A 2 -2.48 -42.30 -17.13
C LYS A 2 -2.90 -40.82 -17.22
N ASN A 3 -4.18 -40.48 -17.04
CA ASN A 3 -4.67 -39.11 -17.26
C ASN A 3 -5.26 -38.43 -16.01
N MET A 4 -4.76 -38.77 -14.81
CA MET A 4 -5.24 -38.14 -13.55
C MET A 4 -4.11 -37.52 -12.72
N VAL A 5 -2.91 -37.37 -13.31
CA VAL A 5 -1.75 -36.73 -12.66
C VAL A 5 -1.47 -35.35 -13.26
N GLU A 6 -1.83 -35.09 -14.53
CA GLU A 6 -1.60 -33.79 -15.17
C GLU A 6 -2.63 -32.70 -14.82
N VAL A 7 -3.81 -33.07 -14.33
CA VAL A 7 -4.86 -32.10 -13.97
C VAL A 7 -4.61 -31.46 -12.61
N VAL A 8 -3.91 -32.17 -11.70
CA VAL A 8 -3.56 -31.63 -10.37
C VAL A 8 -2.35 -30.69 -10.44
N THR A 9 -1.44 -30.88 -11.41
CA THR A 9 -0.35 -29.93 -11.67
C THR A 9 -0.80 -28.70 -12.46
N SER A 10 -1.86 -28.80 -13.25
CA SER A 10 -2.38 -27.69 -14.07
C SER A 10 -3.33 -26.74 -13.30
N LEU A 11 -3.83 -27.14 -12.13
CA LEU A 11 -4.62 -26.28 -11.23
C LEU A 11 -3.76 -25.50 -10.21
N VAL A 12 -2.43 -25.53 -10.39
CA VAL A 12 -1.45 -24.72 -9.63
C VAL A 12 -1.11 -23.42 -10.40
N ILE A 13 -1.74 -23.18 -11.54
CA ILE A 13 -1.44 -22.04 -12.41
C ILE A 13 -2.27 -20.79 -11.99
N VAL A 14 -1.52 -19.83 -11.44
CA VAL A 14 -1.81 -18.41 -11.19
C VAL A 14 -2.74 -18.06 -10.02
N VAL A 15 -2.30 -18.38 -8.80
CA VAL A 15 -2.43 -17.44 -7.68
C VAL A 15 -1.10 -17.44 -6.90
N GLN A 16 0.01 -17.11 -7.58
CA GLN A 16 1.20 -16.61 -6.87
C GLN A 16 0.87 -15.19 -6.41
N PHE A 17 0.14 -15.07 -5.30
CA PHE A 17 0.31 -13.87 -4.48
C PHE A 17 1.76 -13.93 -3.99
N GLN A 18 2.60 -13.02 -4.48
CA GLN A 18 3.94 -12.81 -3.96
C GLN A 18 3.80 -12.30 -2.51
N ILE A 19 3.84 -13.21 -1.54
CA ILE A 19 3.71 -12.88 -0.11
C ILE A 19 5.10 -12.47 0.38
N SER A 20 5.43 -11.18 0.24
CA SER A 20 6.56 -10.60 0.95
C SER A 20 6.16 -10.41 2.42
N PHE A 21 6.72 -11.23 3.31
CA PHE A 21 6.42 -11.19 4.74
C PHE A 21 7.12 -10.02 5.44
N MET A 22 6.36 -9.13 6.06
CA MET A 22 6.91 -8.07 6.91
C MET A 22 6.88 -8.43 8.41
N LYS A 23 7.96 -8.11 9.12
CA LYS A 23 8.09 -8.15 10.59
C LYS A 23 7.68 -6.81 11.19
N LEU A 24 7.06 -6.85 12.35
CA LEU A 24 6.51 -5.66 13.02
C LEU A 24 7.25 -5.38 14.31
N THR A 25 7.58 -4.11 14.54
CA THR A 25 8.00 -3.61 15.85
C THR A 25 6.88 -2.80 16.50
N PRO A 26 6.51 -3.10 17.76
CA PRO A 26 5.58 -2.27 18.52
C PRO A 26 6.23 -0.93 18.87
N ALA A 27 5.44 0.16 18.81
CA ALA A 27 5.91 1.49 19.20
C ALA A 27 6.15 1.55 20.72
N TYR A 28 7.40 1.74 21.14
CA TYR A 28 7.74 2.08 22.53
C TYR A 28 8.67 3.29 22.54
N GLY A 29 8.17 4.39 23.08
CA GLY A 29 8.98 5.54 23.45
C GLY A 29 9.62 5.37 24.84
N VAL A 30 10.79 6.01 24.97
CA VAL A 30 11.51 6.44 26.17
C VAL A 30 12.63 5.52 26.73
N HIS A 31 13.81 6.14 26.76
CA HIS A 31 15.07 5.76 27.39
C HIS A 31 14.96 5.20 28.82
N HIS A 32 15.76 4.18 29.16
CA HIS A 32 16.77 4.28 30.22
C HIS A 32 17.74 3.08 30.26
N THR A 33 19.03 3.43 30.21
CA THR A 33 20.21 2.86 30.91
C THR A 33 20.30 1.35 31.23
N ASN A 34 21.37 0.77 30.69
CA ASN A 34 22.23 -0.28 31.27
C ASN A 34 21.95 -0.64 32.75
N MET A 35 21.59 -1.89 33.01
CA MET A 35 22.14 -2.65 34.15
C MET A 35 22.00 -4.15 33.91
N GLN A 36 23.15 -4.84 33.96
CA GLN A 36 23.27 -6.29 33.98
C GLN A 36 22.61 -6.87 35.23
N SER A 37 21.88 -7.97 35.07
CA SER A 37 21.73 -8.95 36.15
C SER A 37 21.62 -10.37 35.58
N TYR A 38 22.45 -11.23 36.17
CA TYR A 38 22.62 -12.66 35.93
C TYR A 38 21.32 -13.44 36.19
N VAL A 39 21.03 -14.44 35.34
CA VAL A 39 20.17 -15.57 35.75
C VAL A 39 20.82 -16.88 35.29
N VAL A 40 21.00 -17.75 36.28
CA VAL A 40 21.57 -19.10 36.23
C VAL A 40 20.55 -20.07 35.61
N THR A 41 21.07 -20.96 34.79
CA THR A 41 20.43 -22.13 34.19
C THR A 41 19.84 -23.12 35.20
N GLU A 42 18.66 -23.67 34.91
CA GLU A 42 18.38 -25.07 35.23
C GLU A 42 17.45 -25.73 34.21
N ASN A 43 17.90 -26.91 33.78
CA ASN A 43 17.33 -27.83 32.79
C ASN A 43 16.10 -28.56 33.35
N HIS A 44 15.15 -28.94 32.48
CA HIS A 44 14.61 -30.31 32.48
C HIS A 44 14.01 -30.68 31.10
N GLN A 45 14.56 -31.75 30.52
CA GLN A 45 14.20 -32.40 29.25
C GLN A 45 12.95 -33.29 29.35
N SER A 46 12.25 -33.49 28.23
CA SER A 46 12.00 -34.81 27.58
C SER A 46 11.09 -34.63 26.36
N ARG A 47 11.58 -34.79 25.12
CA ARG A 47 11.92 -36.00 24.33
C ARG A 47 10.74 -36.53 23.49
N GLU A 48 10.90 -36.42 22.19
CA GLU A 48 10.07 -36.94 21.09
C GLU A 48 9.88 -38.47 21.13
N GLN A 49 8.77 -38.98 20.57
CA GLN A 49 8.81 -39.99 19.50
C GLN A 49 7.44 -40.31 18.86
N ARG A 50 7.52 -40.93 17.69
CA ARG A 50 6.61 -40.89 16.54
C ARG A 50 6.13 -42.31 16.19
N TRP A 51 4.92 -42.39 15.64
CA TRP A 51 4.38 -43.33 14.62
C TRP A 51 3.70 -44.68 14.95
N THR A 52 2.57 -44.87 14.23
CA THR A 52 2.10 -46.01 13.38
C THR A 52 0.78 -46.77 13.69
N SER A 53 -0.21 -46.52 12.81
CA SER A 53 -1.08 -47.43 12.00
C SER A 53 -2.14 -48.42 12.59
N GLY A 54 -3.43 -48.07 12.34
CA GLY A 54 -4.54 -48.86 11.72
C GLY A 54 -5.21 -50.04 12.47
N PRO A 55 -6.34 -50.66 12.00
CA PRO A 55 -7.34 -50.29 10.95
C PRO A 55 -8.83 -50.66 11.30
N ARG A 56 -9.74 -50.58 10.28
CA ARG A 56 -11.14 -51.13 10.12
C ARG A 56 -12.33 -50.24 10.56
N SER A 57 -13.52 -50.23 9.94
CA SER A 57 -14.10 -50.74 8.68
C SER A 57 -15.58 -50.31 8.62
N GLY A 58 -16.17 -50.13 7.44
CA GLY A 58 -17.63 -50.31 7.23
C GLY A 58 -18.37 -49.16 6.52
N ALA A 59 -18.67 -49.33 5.23
CA ALA A 59 -19.80 -48.71 4.53
C ALA A 59 -20.91 -49.78 4.37
N PRO A 60 -22.19 -49.41 4.19
CA PRO A 60 -22.81 -49.13 2.87
C PRO A 60 -23.90 -48.02 2.94
N SER A 61 -24.70 -47.59 1.96
CA SER A 61 -24.66 -47.42 0.49
C SER A 61 -26.02 -46.78 0.08
N TRP A 62 -26.03 -45.82 -0.87
CA TRP A 62 -27.08 -45.45 -1.86
C TRP A 62 -28.26 -44.52 -1.48
N ALA A 63 -28.32 -43.35 -2.15
CA ALA A 63 -29.50 -42.86 -2.91
C ALA A 63 -29.12 -41.64 -3.78
N ALA A 64 -29.63 -41.61 -5.02
CA ALA A 64 -29.41 -40.61 -6.06
C ALA A 64 -30.29 -39.36 -5.90
N ASP A 65 -29.94 -38.23 -6.53
CA ASP A 65 -30.58 -37.74 -7.78
C ASP A 65 -30.40 -36.21 -8.02
N LYS A 66 -30.20 -35.86 -9.31
CA LYS A 66 -30.40 -34.57 -10.04
C LYS A 66 -29.72 -33.27 -9.58
N ARG A 67 -29.37 -32.29 -10.41
CA ARG A 67 -29.22 -32.04 -11.88
C ARG A 67 -29.03 -30.51 -11.94
N GLY A 68 -28.08 -29.97 -12.70
CA GLY A 68 -28.02 -28.51 -12.91
C GLY A 68 -26.76 -27.96 -13.56
N HIS A 69 -26.67 -28.12 -14.89
CA HIS A 69 -25.76 -27.36 -15.76
C HIS A 69 -26.09 -25.86 -15.74
N TYR A 70 -25.08 -25.00 -15.67
CA TYR A 70 -24.99 -23.81 -16.54
C TYR A 70 -23.53 -23.59 -16.96
N ARG A 71 -23.35 -23.52 -18.28
CA ARG A 71 -22.09 -23.30 -18.99
C ARG A 71 -21.71 -21.82 -18.86
N ASP A 72 -20.46 -21.57 -18.48
CA ASP A 72 -19.81 -20.28 -18.65
C ASP A 72 -19.13 -20.28 -20.04
N ARG A 73 -19.45 -19.30 -20.88
CA ARG A 73 -18.86 -19.11 -22.20
C ARG A 73 -18.57 -17.63 -22.38
N HIS A 74 -17.36 -17.21 -22.02
CA HIS A 74 -16.73 -16.05 -22.64
C HIS A 74 -15.26 -16.38 -22.93
N GLN A 75 -14.96 -16.35 -24.22
CA GLN A 75 -13.66 -16.53 -24.86
C GLN A 75 -12.95 -15.17 -24.87
N PRO A 76 -11.61 -15.10 -24.83
CA PRO A 76 -10.87 -13.84 -24.84
C PRO A 76 -10.85 -13.27 -26.25
N GLU A 77 -11.24 -12.00 -26.42
CA GLU A 77 -11.03 -11.28 -27.68
C GLU A 77 -9.64 -10.66 -27.74
N GLU A 78 -9.08 -10.77 -28.93
CA GLU A 78 -7.70 -10.53 -29.31
C GLU A 78 -7.39 -9.04 -29.51
N SER A 79 -6.09 -8.79 -29.40
CA SER A 79 -5.27 -7.65 -29.78
C SER A 79 -5.51 -7.07 -31.18
N GLU A 80 -5.35 -5.74 -31.32
CA GLU A 80 -4.61 -5.01 -32.39
C GLU A 80 -4.78 -3.47 -32.22
N PRO A 81 -3.95 -2.59 -32.85
CA PRO A 81 -2.55 -2.73 -33.25
C PRO A 81 -1.64 -1.55 -32.83
N ASP A 82 -0.34 -1.74 -33.06
CA ASP A 82 0.78 -0.79 -32.97
C ASP A 82 0.49 0.60 -33.57
N LEU A 83 0.75 1.65 -32.80
CA LEU A 83 1.01 3.00 -33.32
C LEU A 83 2.42 3.42 -32.93
N LEU A 84 3.31 3.32 -33.91
CA LEU A 84 4.66 3.89 -33.93
C LEU A 84 4.57 5.39 -33.62
N MET A 85 5.17 5.82 -32.51
CA MET A 85 5.46 7.24 -32.28
C MET A 85 6.94 7.49 -32.56
N GLU A 86 7.21 8.33 -33.56
CA GLU A 86 8.53 8.85 -33.88
C GLU A 86 9.19 9.54 -32.67
N GLU A 87 10.50 9.33 -32.55
CA GLU A 87 11.38 10.00 -31.61
C GLU A 87 11.41 11.52 -31.88
N GLY A 88 10.68 12.28 -31.08
CA GLY A 88 10.88 13.71 -30.90
C GLY A 88 11.55 13.97 -29.55
N HIS A 89 12.81 14.42 -29.57
CA HIS A 89 13.47 15.02 -28.40
C HIS A 89 12.67 16.26 -27.95
N ASP A 90 11.86 16.12 -26.91
CA ASP A 90 11.12 17.23 -26.31
C ASP A 90 11.75 17.61 -24.97
N ASN A 91 12.69 18.56 -25.01
CA ASN A 91 13.20 19.29 -23.84
C ASN A 91 12.17 20.34 -23.41
N SER A 92 10.98 19.88 -23.02
CA SER A 92 9.92 20.68 -22.43
C SER A 92 9.47 19.97 -21.15
N THR A 93 9.38 20.71 -20.05
CA THR A 93 8.83 20.24 -18.78
C THR A 93 7.36 19.84 -18.97
N GLN A 94 7.12 18.61 -19.40
CA GLN A 94 5.77 18.05 -19.54
C GLN A 94 5.21 17.77 -18.14
N ILE A 95 4.57 18.79 -17.56
CA ILE A 95 3.69 18.64 -16.40
C ILE A 95 2.53 17.76 -16.87
N VAL A 96 2.53 16.49 -16.44
CA VAL A 96 1.41 15.58 -16.66
C VAL A 96 0.47 15.73 -15.48
N ASP A 97 -0.68 16.37 -15.70
CA ASP A 97 -1.78 16.39 -14.73
C ASP A 97 -2.63 15.13 -14.95
N ILE A 98 -2.75 14.30 -13.91
CA ILE A 98 -3.60 13.10 -13.94
C ILE A 98 -4.68 13.28 -12.89
N ASP A 99 -5.91 13.45 -13.38
CA ASP A 99 -7.09 13.57 -12.54
C ASP A 99 -7.56 12.18 -12.10
N HIS A 100 -7.60 11.97 -10.78
CA HIS A 100 -8.22 10.80 -10.15
C HIS A 100 -9.47 11.22 -9.37
N VAL A 101 -10.21 10.26 -8.80
CA VAL A 101 -11.48 10.56 -8.12
C VAL A 101 -11.25 11.33 -6.81
N TYR A 102 -10.14 11.06 -6.12
CA TYR A 102 -9.83 11.62 -4.80
C TYR A 102 -8.63 12.57 -4.79
N TYR A 103 -7.80 12.54 -5.83
CA TYR A 103 -6.57 13.33 -5.91
C TYR A 103 -6.35 13.80 -7.35
N THR A 104 -5.66 14.93 -7.48
CA THR A 104 -5.00 15.35 -8.72
C THR A 104 -3.51 15.16 -8.52
N SER A 105 -2.78 14.69 -9.53
CA SER A 105 -1.33 14.49 -9.42
C SER A 105 -0.58 15.29 -10.46
N LYS A 106 0.46 16.00 -10.03
CA LYS A 106 1.40 16.73 -10.88
C LYS A 106 2.78 16.12 -10.76
N ILE A 107 3.44 15.92 -11.89
CA ILE A 107 4.80 15.37 -11.94
C ILE A 107 5.76 16.45 -12.43
N TYR A 108 6.82 16.67 -11.65
CA TYR A 108 7.89 17.63 -11.93
C TYR A 108 9.15 16.87 -12.34
N GLY A 109 9.68 17.21 -13.52
CA GLY A 109 10.82 16.52 -14.14
C GLY A 109 12.18 16.98 -13.62
N PRO A 110 13.27 16.30 -14.03
CA PRO A 110 14.64 16.69 -13.69
C PRO A 110 14.96 18.08 -14.26
N GLY A 111 15.28 19.03 -13.38
CA GLY A 111 15.58 20.43 -13.75
C GLY A 111 14.48 21.42 -13.42
N ASP A 112 13.29 20.95 -13.05
CA ASP A 112 12.24 21.81 -12.49
C ASP A 112 12.68 22.34 -11.11
N THR A 113 12.58 23.65 -10.90
CA THR A 113 12.90 24.27 -9.60
C THR A 113 11.93 23.82 -8.52
N THR A 114 10.66 23.60 -8.88
CA THR A 114 9.63 23.12 -7.96
C THR A 114 9.95 21.72 -7.43
N ALA A 115 10.55 20.83 -8.23
CA ALA A 115 10.99 19.52 -7.76
C ALA A 115 12.01 19.61 -6.61
N LYS A 116 12.88 20.63 -6.64
CA LYS A 116 13.86 20.90 -5.58
C LYS A 116 13.21 21.51 -4.35
N GLU A 117 12.25 22.43 -4.54
CA GLU A 117 11.51 23.08 -3.44
C GLU A 117 10.62 22.10 -2.67
N LEU A 118 10.14 21.05 -3.35
CA LEU A 118 9.34 19.98 -2.75
C LEU A 118 10.20 19.01 -1.91
N TRP A 119 11.53 19.10 -1.98
CA TRP A 119 12.41 18.31 -1.13
C TRP A 119 12.59 18.98 0.25
N VAL A 120 12.19 18.30 1.32
CA VAL A 120 12.44 18.75 2.70
C VAL A 120 13.87 18.41 3.13
N ASN A 121 14.69 19.41 3.41
CA ASN A 121 16.02 19.24 4.01
C ASN A 121 15.88 19.21 5.53
N ILE A 122 15.94 18.01 6.12
CA ILE A 122 15.75 17.82 7.56
C ILE A 122 16.94 18.36 8.36
N ASP A 123 18.14 18.35 7.78
CA ASP A 123 19.38 18.85 8.42
C ASP A 123 19.41 20.39 8.59
N ASP A 124 18.65 21.12 7.77
CA ASP A 124 18.62 22.58 7.77
C ASP A 124 17.57 23.15 8.75
N MET A 125 16.85 22.28 9.47
CA MET A 125 15.68 22.68 10.28
C MET A 125 16.03 22.80 11.76
N GLU A 126 15.37 23.73 12.46
CA GLU A 126 15.56 23.92 13.89
C GLU A 126 15.13 22.65 14.66
N GLU A 127 15.99 22.15 15.56
CA GLU A 127 15.80 20.89 16.31
C GLU A 127 14.47 20.86 17.11
N ASP A 128 13.92 22.02 17.47
CA ASP A 128 12.67 22.14 18.22
C ASP A 128 11.40 21.98 17.36
N GLU A 129 11.48 22.21 16.05
CA GLU A 129 10.34 22.11 15.13
C GLU A 129 10.13 20.69 14.58
N TRP A 130 11.21 19.92 14.43
CA TRP A 130 11.19 18.61 13.76
C TRP A 130 11.68 17.50 14.68
N LYS A 131 10.74 16.79 15.30
CA LYS A 131 11.08 15.67 16.17
C LYS A 131 11.30 14.43 15.34
N VAL A 132 12.54 13.96 15.26
CA VAL A 132 12.83 12.63 14.68
C VAL A 132 12.27 11.57 15.62
N HIS A 133 11.30 10.81 15.13
CA HIS A 133 10.51 9.91 15.96
C HIS A 133 10.98 8.46 15.91
N GLY A 134 11.74 8.05 14.90
CA GLY A 134 12.24 6.68 14.79
C GLY A 134 13.23 6.47 13.65
N PHE A 135 14.00 5.38 13.77
CA PHE A 135 14.96 4.90 12.77
C PHE A 135 14.76 3.39 12.56
N LEU A 136 14.49 3.00 11.33
CA LEU A 136 14.39 1.61 10.86
C LEU A 136 15.65 1.20 10.10
N SER A 137 16.81 1.54 10.64
CA SER A 137 18.11 1.16 10.07
C SER A 137 18.41 -0.32 10.33
N ASN A 138 19.22 -0.94 9.47
CA ASN A 138 19.71 -2.31 9.67
C ASN A 138 18.61 -3.41 9.76
N THR A 139 17.45 -3.21 9.14
CA THR A 139 16.33 -4.16 9.19
C THR A 139 15.73 -4.40 7.81
N HIS A 140 15.40 -5.66 7.50
CA HIS A 140 14.74 -6.05 6.24
C HIS A 140 13.27 -6.39 6.49
N ARG A 141 12.40 -5.89 5.61
CA ARG A 141 10.95 -6.13 5.66
C ARG A 141 10.38 -5.82 7.04
N GLN A 142 10.85 -4.74 7.66
CA GLN A 142 10.31 -4.25 8.91
C GLN A 142 9.33 -3.12 8.67
N ALA A 143 8.30 -3.04 9.53
CA ALA A 143 7.41 -1.91 9.58
C ALA A 143 7.19 -1.46 11.03
N GLU A 144 7.03 -0.15 11.22
CA GLU A 144 6.80 0.48 12.51
C GLU A 144 5.55 1.35 12.47
N ARG A 145 4.77 1.28 13.54
CA ARG A 145 3.50 1.99 13.68
C ARG A 145 3.77 3.36 14.28
N VAL A 146 3.29 4.39 13.60
CA VAL A 146 3.59 5.81 13.87
C VAL A 146 2.29 6.54 14.14
N ASN A 147 2.20 7.17 15.31
CA ASN A 147 1.11 8.08 15.65
C ASN A 147 1.41 9.45 15.08
N LEU A 148 0.45 10.02 14.35
CA LEU A 148 0.52 11.36 13.81
C LEU A 148 0.13 12.38 14.88
N SER A 149 0.79 13.53 14.89
CA SER A 149 0.41 14.67 15.73
C SER A 149 -0.80 15.45 15.20
N PHE A 150 -1.27 15.11 13.98
CA PHE A 150 -2.41 15.70 13.30
C PHE A 150 -3.31 14.64 12.67
N ASP A 151 -4.56 15.02 12.37
CA ASP A 151 -5.47 14.19 11.58
C ASP A 151 -5.12 14.31 10.10
N PHE A 152 -4.69 13.22 9.47
CA PHE A 152 -4.33 13.20 8.05
C PHE A 152 -5.51 12.77 7.17
N PRO A 153 -6.04 13.63 6.29
CA PRO A 153 -7.09 13.25 5.35
C PRO A 153 -6.56 12.35 4.24
N PHE A 154 -7.06 11.11 4.18
CA PHE A 154 -6.75 10.13 3.15
C PHE A 154 -8.02 9.46 2.64
N TYR A 155 -8.31 9.61 1.34
CA TYR A 155 -9.52 9.07 0.70
C TYR A 155 -10.87 9.42 1.38
N GLY A 156 -10.90 10.55 2.10
CA GLY A 156 -12.08 11.00 2.83
C GLY A 156 -12.13 10.54 4.29
N HIS A 157 -11.20 9.70 4.73
CA HIS A 157 -11.05 9.31 6.13
C HIS A 157 -9.92 10.08 6.80
N LEU A 158 -10.02 10.25 8.12
CA LEU A 158 -8.95 10.86 8.91
C LEU A 158 -8.11 9.74 9.52
N LEU A 159 -6.84 9.68 9.13
CA LEU A 159 -5.85 8.78 9.71
C LEU A 159 -5.14 9.51 10.86
N LYS A 160 -5.10 8.86 12.02
CA LYS A 160 -4.30 9.30 13.20
C LYS A 160 -3.01 8.51 13.36
N GLU A 161 -2.90 7.43 12.61
CA GLU A 161 -1.83 6.47 12.73
C GLU A 161 -1.59 5.82 11.38
N ILE A 162 -0.33 5.56 11.10
CA ILE A 162 0.16 4.95 9.88
C ILE A 162 1.25 3.94 10.23
N THR A 163 1.66 3.11 9.27
CA THR A 163 2.76 2.17 9.47
C THR A 163 3.84 2.38 8.41
N VAL A 164 5.02 2.86 8.82
CA VAL A 164 6.16 3.09 7.94
C VAL A 164 6.87 1.77 7.66
N ALA A 165 7.07 1.43 6.38
CA ALA A 165 7.71 0.20 5.95
C ALA A 165 9.08 0.46 5.30
N THR A 166 10.07 -0.36 5.67
CA THR A 166 11.41 -0.38 5.06
C THR A 166 11.40 -0.60 3.54
N GLY A 167 10.36 -1.25 3.00
CA GLY A 167 10.18 -1.52 1.57
C GLY A 167 9.70 -0.32 0.73
N GLY A 168 9.88 0.93 1.19
CA GLY A 168 9.61 2.13 0.42
C GLY A 168 8.14 2.58 0.36
N PHE A 169 7.35 2.25 1.37
CA PHE A 169 5.94 2.63 1.44
C PHE A 169 5.45 2.85 2.87
N ILE A 170 4.27 3.47 2.97
CA ILE A 170 3.52 3.66 4.21
C ILE A 170 2.23 2.86 4.07
N TYR A 171 1.95 1.98 5.02
CA TYR A 171 0.68 1.26 5.11
C TYR A 171 -0.32 2.08 5.91
N THR A 172 -1.55 2.20 5.39
CA THR A 172 -2.60 3.08 5.92
C THR A 172 -3.78 2.32 6.55
N GLY A 173 -3.77 0.99 6.52
CA GLY A 173 -4.86 0.20 7.08
C GLY A 173 -4.76 0.04 8.60
N ASP A 174 -5.91 -0.06 9.26
CA ASP A 174 -5.98 -0.28 10.71
C ASP A 174 -5.52 -1.69 11.11
N ILE A 175 -5.81 -2.67 10.25
CA ILE A 175 -5.60 -4.10 10.53
C ILE A 175 -4.35 -4.58 9.81
N ILE A 176 -3.27 -4.69 10.57
CA ILE A 176 -2.03 -5.25 10.06
C ILE A 176 -2.22 -6.74 9.71
N HIS A 177 -1.88 -7.10 8.48
CA HIS A 177 -1.99 -8.44 7.93
C HIS A 177 -0.78 -8.79 7.05
N ARG A 178 -0.61 -10.07 6.69
CA ARG A 178 0.54 -10.54 5.88
C ARG A 178 0.68 -9.89 4.50
N LEU A 179 -0.38 -9.26 3.98
CA LEU A 179 -0.44 -8.65 2.65
C LEU A 179 -0.31 -7.12 2.70
N LEU A 180 0.53 -6.55 3.58
CA LEU A 180 0.67 -5.08 3.73
C LEU A 180 0.96 -4.37 2.40
N THR A 181 1.70 -5.01 1.51
CA THR A 181 2.08 -4.48 0.20
C THR A 181 0.95 -4.51 -0.83
N ALA A 182 -0.17 -5.17 -0.53
CA ALA A 182 -1.18 -5.49 -1.52
C ALA A 182 -2.17 -4.35 -1.75
N THR A 183 -2.77 -3.77 -0.70
CA THR A 183 -4.08 -3.11 -0.85
C THR A 183 -4.20 -1.68 -0.32
N GLN A 184 -3.53 -1.32 0.77
CA GLN A 184 -3.67 0.00 1.41
C GLN A 184 -2.29 0.62 1.60
N TYR A 185 -1.92 1.58 0.76
CA TYR A 185 -0.58 2.14 0.81
C TYR A 185 -0.48 3.55 0.25
N ILE A 186 0.51 4.27 0.74
CA ILE A 186 1.13 5.44 0.12
C ILE A 186 2.56 5.02 -0.22
N ALA A 187 2.86 4.88 -1.51
CA ALA A 187 4.11 4.32 -1.99
C ALA A 187 4.85 5.32 -2.87
N PRO A 188 5.78 6.13 -2.31
CA PRO A 188 6.70 6.91 -3.14
C PRO A 188 7.54 5.98 -4.03
N LEU A 189 8.00 4.84 -3.52
CA LEU A 189 8.60 3.77 -4.32
C LEU A 189 8.59 2.47 -3.53
N MET A 190 7.55 1.67 -3.68
CA MET A 190 7.51 0.34 -3.07
C MET A 190 8.40 -0.61 -3.87
N ALA A 191 9.38 -1.25 -3.23
CA ALA A 191 10.25 -2.26 -3.85
C ALA A 191 10.92 -3.14 -2.77
N ASN A 192 11.76 -4.10 -3.18
CA ASN A 192 12.48 -4.99 -2.27
C ASN A 192 13.67 -4.30 -1.59
N PHE A 193 13.47 -3.11 -1.01
CA PHE A 193 14.53 -2.38 -0.31
C PHE A 193 14.92 -3.07 0.99
N ASP A 194 16.22 -3.06 1.29
CA ASP A 194 16.79 -3.62 2.50
C ASP A 194 17.82 -2.67 3.13
N PRO A 195 17.40 -1.87 4.13
CA PRO A 195 18.31 -1.05 4.93
C PRO A 195 19.38 -1.82 5.73
N SER A 196 19.33 -3.16 5.82
CA SER A 196 20.39 -3.98 6.44
C SER A 196 21.60 -4.25 5.55
N MET A 197 21.49 -3.92 4.26
CA MET A 197 22.57 -4.13 3.30
C MET A 197 23.74 -3.16 3.44
N SER A 198 23.54 -2.01 4.11
CA SER A 198 24.61 -1.04 4.37
C SER A 198 24.38 -0.30 5.69
N LYS A 199 25.47 0.02 6.39
CA LYS A 199 25.42 0.84 7.61
C LYS A 199 24.99 2.29 7.35
N ASN A 200 25.11 2.74 6.10
CA ASN A 200 24.70 4.08 5.68
C ASN A 200 23.23 4.10 5.22
N SER A 201 22.57 2.94 5.09
CA SER A 201 21.16 2.88 4.74
C SER A 201 20.31 3.09 5.97
N THR A 202 19.37 4.02 5.89
CA THR A 202 18.44 4.26 6.99
C THR A 202 17.05 4.63 6.46
N VAL A 203 16.04 4.35 7.27
CA VAL A 203 14.68 4.84 7.04
C VAL A 203 14.29 5.56 8.31
N PHE A 204 13.90 6.81 8.20
CA PHE A 204 13.54 7.62 9.35
C PHE A 204 12.35 8.51 9.03
N TYR A 205 11.72 9.01 10.09
CA TYR A 205 10.57 9.87 9.95
C TYR A 205 10.54 10.93 11.05
N CYS A 206 9.98 12.08 10.70
CA CYS A 206 9.83 13.24 11.56
C CYS A 206 8.46 13.90 11.33
N ASP A 207 7.89 14.45 12.39
CA ASP A 207 6.60 15.14 12.39
C ASP A 207 6.76 16.50 13.10
N ASN A 208 6.14 17.54 12.54
CA ASN A 208 6.18 18.91 13.06
C ASN A 208 4.80 19.46 13.49
N GLY A 209 3.75 18.64 13.57
CA GLY A 209 2.39 19.12 13.86
C GLY A 209 1.54 19.41 12.63
N THR A 210 2.17 19.62 11.47
CA THR A 210 1.48 19.98 10.22
C THR A 210 1.89 19.11 9.04
N ALA A 211 3.03 18.43 9.12
CA ALA A 211 3.50 17.49 8.13
C ALA A 211 4.31 16.36 8.78
N LEU A 212 4.14 15.15 8.26
CA LEU A 212 5.02 14.01 8.49
C LEU A 212 5.92 13.85 7.26
N VAL A 213 7.23 13.76 7.47
CA VAL A 213 8.19 13.36 6.43
C VAL A 213 8.70 11.96 6.76
N VAL A 214 8.74 11.10 5.74
CA VAL A 214 9.35 9.77 5.79
C VAL A 214 10.39 9.67 4.70
N GLN A 215 11.65 9.42 5.06
CA GLN A 215 12.76 9.34 4.12
C GLN A 215 13.37 7.95 4.14
N TRP A 216 13.55 7.37 2.95
CA TRP A 216 14.38 6.20 2.71
C TRP A 216 15.70 6.71 2.16
N ASP A 217 16.74 6.64 2.98
CA ASP A 217 18.03 7.26 2.73
C ASP A 217 19.10 6.21 2.42
N HIS A 218 19.73 6.36 1.26
CA HIS A 218 20.76 5.46 0.74
C HIS A 218 20.40 3.97 0.83
N VAL A 219 19.13 3.60 0.60
CA VAL A 219 18.67 2.20 0.70
C VAL A 219 19.04 1.42 -0.56
N HIS A 220 19.34 0.13 -0.41
CA HIS A 220 19.67 -0.75 -1.53
C HIS A 220 18.53 -1.71 -1.84
N LEU A 221 18.42 -2.12 -3.10
CA LEU A 221 17.58 -3.26 -3.49
C LEU A 221 18.25 -4.56 -3.02
N GLN A 222 17.49 -5.40 -2.32
CA GLN A 222 17.98 -6.69 -1.81
C GLN A 222 18.47 -7.61 -2.91
N ASP A 223 17.82 -7.54 -4.08
CA ASP A 223 18.09 -8.43 -5.20
C ASP A 223 19.44 -8.10 -5.87
N ASN A 224 19.89 -6.84 -5.81
CA ASN A 224 21.15 -6.43 -6.41
C ASN A 224 21.68 -5.10 -5.84
N ILE A 225 22.66 -5.20 -4.96
CA ILE A 225 23.33 -4.05 -4.34
C ILE A 225 24.15 -3.20 -5.33
N SER A 226 24.60 -3.78 -6.45
CA SER A 226 25.45 -3.09 -7.42
C SER A 226 24.71 -2.04 -8.26
N LEU A 227 23.37 -2.01 -8.19
CA LEU A 227 22.54 -1.03 -8.89
C LEU A 227 22.62 0.37 -8.29
N GLY A 228 23.28 0.53 -7.13
CA GLY A 228 23.44 1.81 -6.43
C GLY A 228 22.49 1.98 -5.25
N THR A 229 22.47 3.19 -4.72
CA THR A 229 21.63 3.63 -3.59
C THR A 229 20.40 4.37 -4.08
N PHE A 230 19.30 4.21 -3.37
CA PHE A 230 18.06 4.92 -3.62
C PHE A 230 17.81 5.87 -2.46
N THR A 231 17.47 7.11 -2.79
CA THR A 231 17.18 8.14 -1.79
C THR A 231 15.96 8.93 -2.20
N PHE A 232 14.88 8.79 -1.43
CA PHE A 232 13.58 9.38 -1.72
C PHE A 232 12.77 9.59 -0.45
N GLN A 233 11.73 10.42 -0.53
CA GLN A 233 10.85 10.71 0.61
C GLN A 233 9.38 10.76 0.21
N ALA A 234 8.53 10.57 1.21
CA ALA A 234 7.12 10.95 1.18
C ALA A 234 6.85 12.00 2.25
N VAL A 235 6.09 13.04 1.90
CA VAL A 235 5.61 14.06 2.82
C VAL A 235 4.09 14.03 2.86
N LEU A 236 3.52 13.86 4.04
CA LEU A 236 2.08 13.87 4.30
C LEU A 236 1.74 15.17 5.03
N HIS A 237 0.99 16.07 4.41
CA HIS A 237 0.55 17.30 5.05
C HIS A 237 -0.82 17.13 5.68
N SER A 238 -1.08 17.84 6.79
CA SER A 238 -2.36 17.85 7.51
C SER A 238 -3.57 18.25 6.65
N GLY A 239 -3.36 19.00 5.57
CA GLY A 239 -4.40 19.31 4.58
C GLY A 239 -4.74 18.17 3.62
N GLY A 240 -4.06 17.01 3.69
CA GLY A 240 -4.23 15.87 2.80
C GLY A 240 -3.34 15.90 1.55
N ARG A 241 -2.49 16.92 1.38
CA ARG A 241 -1.48 16.97 0.31
C ARG A 241 -0.42 15.90 0.56
N ILE A 242 -0.04 15.18 -0.50
CA ILE A 242 1.01 14.16 -0.48
C ILE A 242 2.08 14.55 -1.49
N VAL A 243 3.35 14.51 -1.08
CA VAL A 243 4.49 14.77 -1.97
C VAL A 243 5.39 13.54 -1.98
N PHE A 244 5.79 13.07 -3.16
CA PHE A 244 6.91 12.15 -3.34
C PHE A 244 8.06 12.93 -3.96
N ALA A 245 9.23 12.88 -3.34
CA ALA A 245 10.42 13.54 -3.88
C ALA A 245 11.58 12.55 -3.99
N TYR A 246 12.28 12.59 -5.12
CA TYR A 246 13.28 11.60 -5.49
C TYR A 246 14.63 12.29 -5.68
N ARG A 247 15.54 12.10 -4.73
CA ARG A 247 16.89 12.67 -4.78
C ARG A 247 17.82 11.82 -5.62
N GLU A 248 17.83 10.51 -5.38
CA GLU A 248 18.71 9.57 -6.06
C GLU A 248 17.93 8.31 -6.48
N ILE A 249 17.84 8.08 -7.79
CA ILE A 249 17.21 6.90 -8.42
C ILE A 249 18.17 6.42 -9.53
N PRO A 250 19.05 5.44 -9.24
CA PRO A 250 20.19 5.12 -10.11
C PRO A 250 19.80 4.30 -11.34
N ILE A 251 18.62 3.69 -11.35
CA ILE A 251 18.08 2.92 -12.47
C ILE A 251 16.62 3.26 -12.72
N SER A 252 16.14 3.02 -13.95
CA SER A 252 14.71 3.10 -14.25
C SER A 252 13.90 2.16 -13.35
N ILE A 253 12.80 2.66 -12.79
CA ILE A 253 11.91 1.87 -11.92
C ILE A 253 11.34 0.65 -12.65
N SER A 254 11.18 0.74 -13.97
CA SER A 254 10.72 -0.39 -14.80
C SER A 254 11.70 -1.57 -14.81
N ASN A 255 12.97 -1.34 -14.48
CA ASN A 255 14.02 -2.37 -14.45
C ASN A 255 14.17 -3.04 -13.08
N ILE A 256 13.41 -2.60 -12.07
CA ILE A 256 13.43 -3.22 -10.74
C ILE A 256 12.65 -4.54 -10.79
N SER A 257 13.27 -5.62 -10.32
CA SER A 257 12.63 -6.94 -10.27
C SER A 257 11.41 -6.93 -9.36
N SER A 258 10.29 -7.48 -9.85
CA SER A 258 9.07 -7.69 -9.08
C SER A 258 8.91 -9.13 -8.56
N GLU A 259 9.95 -9.97 -8.69
CA GLU A 259 9.87 -11.39 -8.34
C GLU A 259 9.74 -11.62 -6.84
N ASN A 260 10.53 -10.92 -6.02
CA ASN A 260 10.58 -11.13 -4.57
C ASN A 260 9.74 -10.11 -3.78
N HIS A 261 9.35 -9.01 -4.43
CA HIS A 261 8.55 -7.95 -3.85
C HIS A 261 7.84 -7.14 -4.95
N PRO A 262 6.59 -6.70 -4.76
CA PRO A 262 5.93 -5.81 -5.72
C PRO A 262 6.68 -4.48 -5.89
N VAL A 263 6.64 -3.94 -7.11
CA VAL A 263 7.16 -2.62 -7.46
C VAL A 263 6.02 -1.67 -7.82
N LYS A 264 5.74 -0.70 -6.95
CA LYS A 264 4.59 0.23 -7.08
C LYS A 264 4.99 1.68 -6.78
N VAL A 265 4.33 2.62 -7.45
CA VAL A 265 4.45 4.06 -7.18
C VAL A 265 3.05 4.66 -7.22
N GLY A 266 2.61 5.29 -6.13
CA GLY A 266 1.28 5.89 -6.03
C GLY A 266 0.53 5.57 -4.74
N LEU A 267 -0.80 5.60 -4.82
CA LEU A 267 -1.71 5.47 -3.68
C LEU A 267 -2.69 4.32 -3.90
N SER A 268 -3.11 3.68 -2.82
CA SER A 268 -4.18 2.69 -2.86
C SER A 268 -4.94 2.68 -1.55
N ASP A 269 -6.27 2.56 -1.64
CA ASP A 269 -7.09 2.28 -0.48
C ASP A 269 -8.13 1.19 -0.76
N ALA A 270 -8.51 0.50 0.32
CA ALA A 270 -9.33 -0.69 0.31
C ALA A 270 -10.12 -0.82 1.61
N PHE A 271 -11.26 -1.51 1.57
CA PHE A 271 -11.97 -1.92 2.78
C PHE A 271 -11.90 -3.42 2.99
N VAL A 272 -11.94 -3.85 4.26
CA VAL A 272 -11.84 -5.26 4.64
C VAL A 272 -13.18 -5.76 5.13
N VAL A 273 -13.69 -6.84 4.52
CA VAL A 273 -14.90 -7.55 4.95
C VAL A 273 -14.50 -8.87 5.60
N LEU A 274 -15.01 -9.09 6.81
CA LEU A 274 -14.86 -10.35 7.53
C LEU A 274 -16.07 -11.24 7.25
N HIS A 275 -15.81 -12.39 6.62
CA HIS A 275 -16.80 -13.44 6.40
C HIS A 275 -16.60 -14.54 7.44
N GLU A 276 -17.66 -14.89 8.15
CA GLU A 276 -17.68 -16.07 9.00
C GLU A 276 -17.92 -17.31 8.14
N ILE A 277 -17.10 -18.35 8.31
CA ILE A 277 -17.26 -19.59 7.56
C ILE A 277 -18.17 -20.50 8.39
N GLU A 278 -19.46 -20.54 8.04
CA GLU A 278 -20.49 -21.30 8.79
C GLU A 278 -20.13 -22.77 9.01
N GLN A 279 -19.37 -23.36 8.08
CA GLN A 279 -18.95 -24.76 8.11
C GLN A 279 -17.80 -25.03 9.10
N ILE A 280 -17.08 -24.00 9.55
CA ILE A 280 -15.93 -24.15 10.45
C ILE A 280 -16.00 -23.07 11.54
N PRO A 281 -16.46 -23.42 12.76
CA PRO A 281 -16.56 -22.46 13.84
C PRO A 281 -15.19 -21.83 14.15
N ASN A 282 -15.19 -20.54 14.48
CA ASN A 282 -14.01 -19.71 14.76
C ASN A 282 -13.06 -19.45 13.58
N VAL A 283 -13.40 -19.85 12.35
CA VAL A 283 -12.64 -19.46 11.16
C VAL A 283 -13.31 -18.28 10.47
N ARG A 284 -12.55 -17.20 10.33
CA ARG A 284 -12.97 -15.99 9.61
C ARG A 284 -12.13 -15.84 8.35
N ARG A 285 -12.79 -15.71 7.20
CA ARG A 285 -12.16 -15.31 5.94
C ARG A 285 -12.16 -13.78 5.86
N ARG A 286 -11.01 -13.19 5.54
CA ARG A 286 -10.91 -11.77 5.25
C ARG A 286 -10.94 -11.58 3.73
N THR A 287 -11.81 -10.73 3.24
CA THR A 287 -11.83 -10.30 1.84
C THR A 287 -11.52 -8.81 1.80
N ILE A 288 -10.52 -8.44 1.03
CA ILE A 288 -10.11 -7.04 0.89
C ILE A 288 -10.60 -6.56 -0.47
N TYR A 289 -11.28 -5.42 -0.47
CA TYR A 289 -11.83 -4.79 -1.67
C TYR A 289 -11.10 -3.47 -1.90
N GLU A 290 -10.16 -3.48 -2.84
CA GLU A 290 -9.54 -2.26 -3.36
C GLU A 290 -10.60 -1.49 -4.14
N TYR A 291 -10.83 -0.22 -3.76
CA TYR A 291 -11.87 0.59 -4.40
C TYR A 291 -11.29 1.77 -5.17
N HIS A 292 -10.07 2.21 -4.86
CA HIS A 292 -9.40 3.24 -5.64
C HIS A 292 -7.87 3.12 -5.56
N LYS A 293 -7.24 3.41 -6.69
CA LYS A 293 -5.80 3.41 -6.86
C LYS A 293 -5.37 4.59 -7.73
N VAL A 294 -4.25 5.20 -7.35
CA VAL A 294 -3.50 6.18 -8.12
C VAL A 294 -2.21 5.50 -8.53
N ASP A 295 -2.01 5.24 -9.82
CA ASP A 295 -0.77 4.66 -10.36
C ASP A 295 0.03 5.76 -11.04
N ILE A 296 1.21 6.05 -10.50
CA ILE A 296 2.12 7.02 -11.11
C ILE A 296 3.00 6.30 -12.15
N PRO A 297 3.12 6.80 -13.39
CA PRO A 297 3.93 6.17 -14.42
C PRO A 297 5.40 6.04 -14.01
N LYS A 298 5.89 4.80 -13.92
CA LYS A 298 7.29 4.48 -13.58
C LYS A 298 8.32 5.16 -14.47
N SER A 299 7.97 5.41 -15.74
CA SER A 299 8.84 6.09 -16.72
C SER A 299 9.03 7.58 -16.44
N LYS A 300 8.17 8.20 -15.63
CA LYS A 300 8.23 9.63 -15.28
C LYS A 300 9.03 9.90 -14.00
N ILE A 301 9.53 8.86 -13.33
CA ILE A 301 10.27 8.98 -12.09
C ILE A 301 11.75 8.67 -12.33
N SER A 302 12.59 9.63 -11.94
CA SER A 302 14.05 9.53 -11.98
C SER A 302 14.67 10.38 -10.87
N SER A 303 16.00 10.43 -10.78
CA SER A 303 16.67 11.37 -9.88
C SER A 303 16.23 12.81 -10.15
N SER A 304 16.12 13.61 -9.08
CA SER A 304 15.68 15.01 -9.12
C SER A 304 14.28 15.22 -9.70
N THR A 305 13.37 14.26 -9.48
CA THR A 305 11.94 14.41 -9.82
C THR A 305 11.09 14.50 -8.56
N ALA A 306 9.86 15.00 -8.72
CA ALA A 306 8.87 15.00 -7.65
C ALA A 306 7.46 14.75 -8.19
N VAL A 307 6.58 14.23 -7.35
CA VAL A 307 5.15 14.05 -7.60
C VAL A 307 4.40 14.74 -6.48
N GLU A 308 3.52 15.67 -6.81
CA GLU A 308 2.64 16.34 -5.87
C GLU A 308 1.20 15.88 -6.11
N MET A 309 0.54 15.40 -5.06
CA MET A 309 -0.85 14.98 -5.10
C MET A 309 -1.68 15.88 -4.18
N LEU A 310 -2.67 16.54 -4.76
CA LEU A 310 -3.58 17.43 -4.05
C LEU A 310 -4.94 16.75 -3.86
N PRO A 311 -5.46 16.71 -2.62
CA PRO A 311 -6.73 16.06 -2.34
C PRO A 311 -7.89 16.83 -2.98
N LEU A 312 -8.82 16.08 -3.56
CA LEU A 312 -10.07 16.63 -4.07
C LEU A 312 -11.14 16.66 -2.97
N PRO A 313 -12.07 17.63 -3.01
CA PRO A 313 -13.14 17.72 -2.02
C PRO A 313 -14.02 16.46 -1.98
N THR A 314 -14.26 15.91 -0.78
CA THR A 314 -15.11 14.72 -0.57
C THR A 314 -16.31 15.01 0.33
N CYS A 315 -17.33 14.14 0.34
CA CYS A 315 -18.52 14.36 1.16
C CYS A 315 -18.23 14.45 2.67
N LEU A 316 -17.20 13.73 3.13
CA LEU A 316 -16.85 13.62 4.56
C LEU A 316 -16.28 14.91 5.14
N GLN A 317 -15.89 15.88 4.31
CA GLN A 317 -15.40 17.18 4.77
C GLN A 317 -16.52 18.11 5.28
N PHE A 318 -17.80 17.84 4.95
CA PHE A 318 -18.90 18.74 5.28
C PHE A 318 -19.50 18.40 6.63
N SER A 319 -19.43 19.28 7.63
CA SER A 319 -19.95 19.01 8.99
C SER A 319 -21.44 19.25 9.20
N SER A 320 -22.20 19.62 8.16
CA SER A 320 -23.65 19.87 8.28
C SER A 320 -24.43 19.51 7.01
N CYS A 321 -25.73 19.26 7.19
CA CYS A 321 -26.64 18.80 6.14
C CYS A 321 -26.68 19.75 4.93
N GLY A 322 -26.85 21.06 5.17
CA GLY A 322 -27.00 22.06 4.12
C GLY A 322 -25.84 22.04 3.12
N PRO A 323 -24.59 22.34 3.54
CA PRO A 323 -23.41 22.28 2.68
C PRO A 323 -23.19 20.91 2.04
N CYS A 324 -23.50 19.81 2.75
CA CYS A 324 -23.33 18.46 2.22
C CYS A 324 -24.25 18.20 1.01
N VAL A 325 -25.56 18.45 1.15
CA VAL A 325 -26.53 18.13 0.10
C VAL A 325 -26.53 19.11 -1.07
N THR A 326 -26.10 20.35 -0.85
CA THR A 326 -26.00 21.36 -1.93
C THR A 326 -24.63 21.39 -2.59
N SER A 327 -23.66 20.59 -2.11
CA SER A 327 -22.31 20.57 -2.66
C SER A 327 -22.26 20.16 -4.13
N GLN A 328 -21.48 20.91 -4.91
CA GLN A 328 -21.20 20.62 -6.31
C GLN A 328 -19.77 20.10 -6.46
N ILE A 329 -19.49 19.00 -5.78
CA ILE A 329 -18.20 18.30 -5.87
C ILE A 329 -18.33 17.04 -6.75
N GLY A 330 -17.22 16.31 -6.96
CA GLY A 330 -17.17 15.08 -7.77
C GLY A 330 -18.01 13.89 -7.23
N PHE A 331 -18.75 14.10 -6.13
CA PHE A 331 -19.53 13.09 -5.44
C PHE A 331 -20.99 13.54 -5.26
N ASN A 332 -21.90 12.57 -5.30
CA ASN A 332 -23.29 12.67 -4.89
C ASN A 332 -23.37 12.41 -3.39
N CYS A 333 -23.34 13.50 -2.61
CA CYS A 333 -23.36 13.44 -1.16
C CYS A 333 -24.78 13.31 -0.61
N SER A 334 -24.91 12.60 0.50
CA SER A 334 -26.14 12.40 1.26
C SER A 334 -25.85 12.60 2.75
N TRP A 335 -26.79 13.18 3.48
CA TRP A 335 -26.66 13.44 4.91
C TRP A 335 -27.51 12.47 5.74
N CYS A 336 -26.90 11.79 6.70
CA CYS A 336 -27.59 10.97 7.68
C CYS A 336 -27.75 11.74 9.00
N SER A 337 -28.97 12.24 9.26
CA SER A 337 -29.28 13.00 10.48
C SER A 337 -29.14 12.17 11.76
N ARG A 338 -29.39 10.85 11.69
CA ARG A 338 -29.27 9.93 12.84
C ARG A 338 -27.83 9.70 13.29
N LEU A 339 -26.91 9.62 12.34
CA LEU A 339 -25.48 9.44 12.61
C LEU A 339 -24.76 10.78 12.72
N GLN A 340 -25.41 11.90 12.35
CA GLN A 340 -24.77 13.19 12.09
C GLN A 340 -23.55 13.04 11.16
N ARG A 341 -23.67 12.17 10.15
CA ARG A 341 -22.58 11.77 9.24
C ARG A 341 -22.99 11.84 7.77
N GLN A 342 -22.00 11.97 6.91
CA GLN A 342 -22.11 12.13 5.46
C GLN A 342 -21.80 10.79 4.77
N ALA A 343 -22.48 10.51 3.65
CA ALA A 343 -22.17 9.40 2.77
C ALA A 343 -22.13 9.90 1.32
N GLY A 344 -21.42 9.21 0.43
CA GLY A 344 -21.24 9.67 -0.95
C GLY A 344 -21.13 8.54 -1.97
N THR A 345 -21.57 8.82 -3.19
CA THR A 345 -21.28 8.00 -4.39
C THR A 345 -20.67 8.86 -5.47
N ARG A 346 -19.85 8.30 -6.37
CA ARG A 346 -19.29 9.07 -7.49
C ARG A 346 -20.42 9.62 -8.37
N ARG A 347 -20.33 10.89 -8.77
CA ARG A 347 -21.25 11.46 -9.76
C ARG A 347 -20.85 10.94 -11.14
N ALA A 348 -21.71 10.17 -11.79
CA ALA A 348 -21.44 9.68 -13.14
C ALA A 348 -21.50 10.85 -14.14
N SER A 349 -20.39 11.13 -14.82
CA SER A 349 -20.38 11.92 -16.04
C SER A 349 -21.00 11.07 -17.14
N LEU A 350 -22.01 11.61 -17.82
CA LEU A 350 -22.68 10.97 -18.97
C LEU A 350 -21.71 10.89 -20.15
N HIS A 351 -20.69 10.03 -20.12
CA HIS A 351 -19.96 9.52 -21.29
C HIS A 351 -19.35 8.16 -20.92
N SER A 352 -19.83 7.13 -21.61
CA SER A 352 -19.47 5.70 -21.52
C SER A 352 -20.06 4.90 -20.34
N SER A 353 -20.48 3.70 -20.71
CA SER A 353 -21.49 2.85 -20.11
C SER A 353 -20.94 1.85 -19.08
N SER A 354 -21.83 1.48 -18.14
CA SER A 354 -21.76 0.35 -17.20
C SER A 354 -20.66 0.36 -16.13
N ILE A 355 -20.85 1.16 -15.08
CA ILE A 355 -20.29 0.86 -13.75
C ILE A 355 -21.43 0.81 -12.74
N SER A 356 -21.52 -0.30 -12.01
CA SER A 356 -22.49 -0.56 -10.95
C SER A 356 -22.53 0.58 -9.92
N ASN A 357 -23.60 1.37 -9.93
CA ASN A 357 -23.96 2.32 -8.89
C ASN A 357 -24.30 1.57 -7.59
N ARG A 358 -23.31 1.31 -6.73
CA ARG A 358 -23.56 0.94 -5.34
C ARG A 358 -23.08 2.05 -4.39
N PRO A 359 -23.88 2.39 -3.37
CA PRO A 359 -23.47 3.32 -2.33
C PRO A 359 -22.26 2.81 -1.56
N VAL A 360 -21.20 3.62 -1.54
CA VAL A 360 -20.11 3.46 -0.58
C VAL A 360 -20.63 4.00 0.75
N PHE A 361 -21.30 3.13 1.49
CA PHE A 361 -21.53 3.38 2.91
C PHE A 361 -20.21 3.07 3.62
N VAL A 362 -19.51 4.13 4.00
CA VAL A 362 -18.44 4.02 4.98
C VAL A 362 -19.15 3.78 6.32
N ALA A 363 -19.04 2.55 6.82
CA ALA A 363 -19.53 2.18 8.15
C ALA A 363 -18.59 2.73 9.23
#